data_AF-A0A366S4G2-F1
#
_entry.id   AF-A0A366S4G2-F1
#
_cell.length_a   1.000
_cell.length_b   1.000
_cell.length_c   1.000
_cell.angle_alpha   90.00
_cell.angle_beta   90.00
_cell.angle_gamma   90.00
#
_symmetry.space_group_name_H-M   'P 1'
#
loop_
_entity.id
_entity.type
_entity.pdbx_description
1 polymer ?
#
loop_
_entity_poly.entity_id
_entity_poly.type
_entity_poly.pdbx_seq_one_letter_code
_entity_poly.pdbx_strand_id
1 'polypeptide(L)'
;MKTFTVLLSCLAGLAVAETNTTCAKGAHIIVARGSLEPQGPGAIGELAERMLKLIPGSDMEALVYPALYDEYLESQPKGVRVLTSVVNNYVKNCPDTDIILMGYSQGAHVIMDTMCGTSSTGFPGTLPQPAYITDNVASILLLGDPSLTEGQTFHVGTSVGNGMFPRNLPAGCDLIADKTVSVCDKGDPFCEKGGKDLPVHLGYIPVWGDYLVKEGVKMTKARQ
;
A
#
# COMPACT_ATOMS: atom_id res chain seq x y z
N MET A 1 -14.37 -21.81 -66.93
CA MET A 1 -15.20 -21.41 -65.77
C MET A 1 -14.37 -21.57 -64.51
N LYS A 2 -13.95 -20.48 -63.85
CA LYS A 2 -13.27 -20.51 -62.56
C LYS A 2 -14.13 -19.74 -61.57
N THR A 3 -14.67 -20.47 -60.60
CA THR A 3 -15.57 -20.01 -59.55
C THR A 3 -14.80 -19.16 -58.55
N PHE A 4 -15.27 -17.95 -58.27
CA PHE A 4 -14.74 -17.07 -57.22
C PHE A 4 -15.53 -17.33 -55.92
N THR A 5 -14.84 -17.81 -54.88
CA THR A 5 -15.41 -17.94 -53.53
C THR A 5 -15.06 -16.68 -52.75
N VAL A 6 -16.08 -15.93 -52.32
CA VAL A 6 -15.93 -14.76 -51.45
C VAL A 6 -15.97 -15.25 -49.99
N LEU A 7 -14.86 -15.09 -49.26
CA LEU A 7 -14.81 -15.31 -47.81
C LEU A 7 -15.35 -14.08 -47.09
N LEU A 8 -16.43 -14.26 -46.34
CA LEU A 8 -17.03 -13.25 -45.47
C LEU A 8 -16.25 -13.22 -44.14
N SER A 9 -15.47 -12.17 -43.90
CA SER A 9 -14.75 -11.96 -42.64
C SER A 9 -15.72 -11.50 -41.55
N CYS A 10 -15.99 -12.35 -40.56
CA CYS A 10 -16.62 -11.93 -39.30
C CYS A 10 -15.64 -11.10 -38.48
N LEU A 11 -15.89 -9.78 -38.36
CA LEU A 11 -15.29 -8.99 -37.29
C LEU A 11 -15.98 -9.37 -35.98
N ALA A 12 -15.33 -10.20 -35.17
CA ALA A 12 -15.70 -10.34 -33.77
C ALA A 12 -15.22 -9.08 -33.02
N GLY A 13 -16.16 -8.19 -32.70
CA GLY A 13 -15.90 -7.07 -31.81
C GLY A 13 -15.55 -7.59 -30.43
N LEU A 14 -14.32 -7.32 -29.98
CA LEU A 14 -13.94 -7.49 -28.57
C LEU A 14 -14.74 -6.48 -27.74
N ALA A 15 -15.82 -6.95 -27.11
CA ALA A 15 -16.45 -6.17 -26.05
C ALA A 15 -15.47 -6.07 -24.89
N VAL A 16 -14.91 -4.89 -24.69
CA VAL A 16 -14.17 -4.57 -23.46
C VAL A 16 -15.21 -4.57 -22.35
N ALA A 17 -15.14 -5.54 -21.44
CA ALA A 17 -15.99 -5.52 -20.26
C ALA A 17 -15.59 -4.29 -19.43
N GLU A 18 -16.45 -3.26 -19.41
CA GLU A 18 -16.36 -2.21 -18.42
C GLU A 18 -16.54 -2.86 -17.06
N THR A 19 -15.47 -2.89 -16.28
CA THR A 19 -15.58 -3.22 -14.87
C THR A 19 -16.27 -2.01 -14.23
N ASN A 20 -17.57 -2.16 -13.91
CA ASN A 20 -18.29 -1.17 -13.13
C ASN A 20 -17.71 -1.17 -11.70
N THR A 21 -16.61 -0.46 -11.48
CA THR A 21 -16.08 -0.18 -10.15
C THR A 21 -17.16 0.58 -9.38
N THR A 22 -17.65 -0.02 -8.29
CA THR A 22 -18.54 0.68 -7.37
C THR A 22 -17.69 1.50 -6.42
N CYS A 23 -17.85 2.83 -6.44
CA CYS A 23 -17.08 3.71 -5.58
C CYS A 23 -17.61 3.70 -4.15
N ALA A 24 -16.70 3.65 -3.17
CA ALA A 24 -17.05 3.79 -1.78
C ALA A 24 -17.62 5.20 -1.53
N LYS A 25 -18.59 5.29 -0.62
CA LYS A 25 -19.17 6.58 -0.20
C LYS A 25 -18.38 7.24 0.93
N GLY A 26 -17.68 6.43 1.72
CA GLY A 26 -16.71 6.86 2.72
C GLY A 26 -15.32 6.87 2.09
N ALA A 27 -14.51 5.87 2.44
CA ALA A 27 -13.18 5.65 1.89
C ALA A 27 -13.01 4.21 1.39
N HIS A 28 -12.10 4.02 0.45
CA HIS A 28 -11.65 2.74 -0.03
C HIS A 28 -10.36 2.33 0.68
N ILE A 29 -10.43 1.31 1.53
CA ILE A 29 -9.27 0.84 2.28
C ILE A 29 -8.57 -0.27 1.50
N ILE A 30 -7.32 -0.04 1.10
CA ILE A 30 -6.48 -1.06 0.46
C ILE A 30 -5.48 -1.58 1.50
N VAL A 31 -5.51 -2.88 1.75
CA VAL A 31 -4.67 -3.54 2.75
C VAL A 31 -3.59 -4.40 2.10
N ALA A 32 -2.32 -4.17 2.44
CA ALA A 32 -1.19 -4.98 2.02
C ALA A 32 -0.62 -5.77 3.22
N ARG A 33 -0.80 -7.09 3.18
CA ARG A 33 -0.32 -8.03 4.20
C ARG A 33 1.20 -8.16 4.22
N GLY A 34 1.77 -8.63 5.32
CA GLY A 34 3.18 -8.99 5.47
C GLY A 34 3.55 -10.34 4.85
N SER A 35 4.85 -10.65 4.88
CA SER A 35 5.36 -11.91 4.35
C SER A 35 4.77 -13.13 5.07
N LEU A 36 4.56 -14.22 4.33
CA LEU A 36 4.03 -15.51 4.81
C LEU A 36 2.56 -15.48 5.27
N GLU A 37 1.93 -14.31 5.34
CA GLU A 37 0.50 -14.23 5.62
C GLU A 37 -0.31 -14.82 4.46
N PRO A 38 -1.41 -15.57 4.72
CA PRO A 38 -2.32 -16.03 3.68
C PRO A 38 -2.89 -14.86 2.86
N GLN A 39 -3.24 -15.11 1.58
CA GLN A 39 -3.91 -14.10 0.77
C GLN A 39 -5.19 -13.60 1.47
N GLY A 40 -5.28 -12.28 1.62
CA GLY A 40 -6.26 -11.62 2.46
C GLY A 40 -5.64 -10.37 3.11
N PRO A 41 -6.34 -9.73 4.04
CA PRO A 41 -5.90 -8.49 4.65
C PRO A 41 -4.77 -8.67 5.69
N GLY A 42 -4.42 -9.92 6.06
CA GLY A 42 -3.41 -10.20 7.09
C GLY A 42 -3.81 -9.69 8.48
N ALA A 43 -2.86 -9.65 9.40
CA ALA A 43 -3.05 -9.23 10.78
C ALA A 43 -3.52 -7.76 10.89
N ILE A 44 -3.01 -6.88 10.02
CA ILE A 44 -3.43 -5.47 9.99
C ILE A 44 -4.88 -5.28 9.52
N GLY A 45 -5.49 -6.31 8.91
CA GLY A 45 -6.91 -6.35 8.56
C GLY A 45 -7.84 -6.09 9.73
N GLU A 46 -7.48 -6.49 10.95
CA GLU A 46 -8.25 -6.18 12.15
C GLU A 46 -8.43 -4.67 12.33
N LEU A 47 -7.37 -3.89 12.08
CA LEU A 47 -7.41 -2.44 12.19
C LEU A 47 -8.22 -1.80 11.07
N ALA A 48 -8.14 -2.35 9.85
CA ALA A 48 -8.98 -1.93 8.73
C ALA A 48 -10.47 -2.13 9.04
N GLU A 49 -10.86 -3.29 9.58
CA GLU A 49 -12.24 -3.56 10.00
C GLU A 49 -12.74 -2.59 11.08
N ARG A 50 -11.86 -2.19 12.01
CA ARG A 50 -12.17 -1.15 13.00
C ARG A 50 -12.40 0.20 12.33
N MET A 51 -11.60 0.57 11.32
CA MET A 51 -11.78 1.81 10.57
C MET A 51 -13.09 1.83 9.76
N LEU A 52 -13.49 0.71 9.14
CA LEU A 52 -14.78 0.60 8.44
C LEU A 52 -15.97 0.94 9.35
N LYS A 53 -15.91 0.59 10.63
CA LYS A 53 -16.95 0.93 11.62
C LYS A 53 -16.97 2.40 12.00
N LEU A 54 -15.84 3.09 11.88
CA LEU A 54 -15.66 4.49 12.27
C LEU A 54 -15.80 5.48 11.11
N ILE A 55 -15.75 4.97 9.87
CA ILE A 55 -15.88 5.74 8.63
C ILE A 55 -17.04 5.13 7.83
N PRO A 56 -18.30 5.58 8.05
CA PRO A 56 -19.46 4.99 7.40
C PRO A 56 -19.41 5.10 5.86
N GLY A 57 -19.85 4.05 5.18
CA GLY A 57 -19.87 4.00 3.71
C GLY A 57 -18.54 3.63 3.07
N SER A 58 -17.52 3.34 3.88
CA SER A 58 -16.25 2.77 3.42
C SER A 58 -16.36 1.29 3.05
N ASP A 59 -15.44 0.84 2.21
CA ASP A 59 -15.20 -0.56 1.90
C ASP A 59 -13.70 -0.90 2.00
N MET A 60 -13.36 -2.16 1.75
CA MET A 60 -12.01 -2.70 1.92
C MET A 60 -11.70 -3.71 0.82
N GLU A 61 -10.49 -3.65 0.30
CA GLU A 61 -9.90 -4.73 -0.48
C GLU A 61 -8.49 -5.12 0.03
N ALA A 62 -8.15 -6.39 -0.15
CA ALA A 62 -6.82 -6.90 0.16
C ALA A 62 -5.99 -7.01 -1.12
N LEU A 63 -4.80 -6.42 -1.12
CA LEU A 63 -3.89 -6.46 -2.25
C LEU A 63 -3.52 -7.92 -2.61
N VAL A 64 -3.72 -8.29 -3.86
CA VAL A 64 -3.35 -9.61 -4.38
C VAL A 64 -1.91 -9.58 -4.88
N TYR A 65 -0.98 -10.02 -4.04
CA TYR A 65 0.44 -10.12 -4.37
C TYR A 65 1.10 -11.30 -3.63
N PRO A 66 2.33 -11.71 -3.99
CA PRO A 66 2.90 -12.95 -3.47
C PRO A 66 3.16 -12.98 -1.95
N ALA A 67 3.61 -11.88 -1.36
CA ALA A 67 4.02 -11.79 0.05
C ALA A 67 5.01 -12.90 0.50
N LEU A 68 6.02 -13.20 -0.32
CA LEU A 68 7.03 -14.23 -0.02
C LEU A 68 8.17 -13.64 0.82
N TYR A 69 8.66 -14.42 1.79
CA TYR A 69 9.81 -14.04 2.63
C TYR A 69 11.14 -14.38 1.97
N ASP A 70 11.30 -15.61 1.47
CA ASP A 70 12.57 -16.07 0.89
C ASP A 70 12.85 -15.40 -0.46
N GLU A 71 11.84 -15.32 -1.35
CA GLU A 71 11.93 -14.61 -2.64
C GLU A 71 11.51 -13.12 -2.52
N TYR A 72 11.94 -12.43 -1.46
CA TYR A 72 11.54 -11.05 -1.17
C TYR A 72 11.78 -10.09 -2.36
N LEU A 73 12.95 -10.17 -3.00
CA LEU A 73 13.34 -9.32 -4.14
C LEU A 73 12.49 -9.56 -5.39
N GLU A 74 11.76 -10.68 -5.47
CA GLU A 74 10.74 -10.86 -6.51
C GLU A 74 9.36 -10.45 -6.05
N SER A 75 9.02 -10.76 -4.79
CA SER A 75 7.70 -10.56 -4.21
C SER A 75 7.33 -9.09 -4.06
N GLN A 76 8.22 -8.29 -3.44
CA GLN A 76 7.95 -6.88 -3.16
C GLN A 76 7.77 -6.07 -4.46
N PRO A 77 8.61 -6.20 -5.51
CA PRO A 77 8.38 -5.46 -6.76
C PRO A 77 7.11 -5.88 -7.50
N LYS A 78 6.68 -7.14 -7.38
CA LYS A 78 5.38 -7.59 -7.89
C LYS A 78 4.25 -6.88 -7.13
N GLY A 79 4.35 -6.78 -5.80
CA GLY A 79 3.42 -6.00 -4.97
C GLY A 79 3.33 -4.54 -5.38
N VAL A 80 4.47 -3.86 -5.57
CA VAL A 80 4.53 -2.45 -6.00
C VAL A 80 3.80 -2.26 -7.32
N ARG A 81 4.09 -3.09 -8.33
CA ARG A 81 3.41 -3.00 -9.65
C ARG A 81 1.90 -3.21 -9.57
N VAL A 82 1.45 -4.16 -8.74
CA VAL A 82 0.02 -4.43 -8.56
C VAL A 82 -0.63 -3.25 -7.86
N LEU A 83 -0.07 -2.77 -6.75
CA LEU A 83 -0.66 -1.67 -5.99
C LEU A 83 -0.68 -0.36 -6.79
N THR A 84 0.37 -0.05 -7.56
CA THR A 84 0.37 1.07 -8.50
C THR A 84 -0.80 0.98 -9.47
N SER A 85 -1.08 -0.21 -10.03
CA SER A 85 -2.19 -0.40 -10.95
C SER A 85 -3.54 -0.25 -10.25
N VAL A 86 -3.68 -0.82 -9.06
CA VAL A 86 -4.90 -0.75 -8.24
C VAL A 86 -5.24 0.69 -7.89
N VAL A 87 -4.30 1.43 -7.29
CA VAL A 87 -4.51 2.82 -6.88
C VAL A 87 -4.83 3.69 -8.09
N ASN A 88 -4.05 3.59 -9.17
CA ASN A 88 -4.27 4.43 -10.34
C ASN A 88 -5.61 4.15 -11.03
N ASN A 89 -6.04 2.89 -11.08
CA ASN A 89 -7.34 2.52 -11.61
C ASN A 89 -8.48 3.00 -10.71
N TYR A 90 -8.32 2.91 -9.39
CA TYR A 90 -9.33 3.38 -8.44
C TYR A 90 -9.51 4.89 -8.53
N VAL A 91 -8.43 5.68 -8.54
CA VAL A 91 -8.49 7.13 -8.73
C VAL A 91 -9.13 7.51 -10.05
N LYS A 92 -8.84 6.77 -11.13
CA LYS A 92 -9.46 7.01 -12.44
C LYS A 92 -10.98 6.78 -12.42
N ASN A 93 -11.45 5.73 -11.74
CA ASN A 93 -12.85 5.33 -11.75
C ASN A 93 -13.68 6.02 -10.65
N CYS A 94 -13.02 6.42 -9.56
CA CYS A 94 -13.60 6.99 -8.35
C CYS A 94 -12.80 8.22 -7.90
N PRO A 95 -12.73 9.28 -8.72
CA PRO A 95 -11.86 10.44 -8.46
C PRO A 95 -12.27 11.27 -7.24
N ASP A 96 -13.49 11.10 -6.74
CA ASP A 96 -14.00 11.81 -5.56
C ASP A 96 -13.94 10.94 -4.28
N THR A 97 -13.48 9.69 -4.38
CA THR A 97 -13.41 8.77 -3.24
C THR A 97 -12.00 8.79 -2.64
N ASP A 98 -11.97 8.87 -1.31
CA ASP A 98 -10.74 8.79 -0.53
C ASP A 98 -10.17 7.36 -0.52
N ILE A 99 -8.85 7.24 -0.61
CA ILE A 99 -8.11 5.99 -0.46
C ILE A 99 -7.38 6.00 0.88
N ILE A 100 -7.45 4.88 1.60
CA ILE A 100 -6.67 4.62 2.81
C ILE A 100 -5.77 3.42 2.52
N LEU A 101 -4.45 3.61 2.67
CA LEU A 101 -3.48 2.53 2.45
C LEU A 101 -3.02 1.98 3.80
N MET A 102 -3.15 0.69 4.04
CA MET A 102 -2.72 0.04 5.28
C MET A 102 -1.73 -1.08 4.98
N GLY A 103 -0.55 -1.03 5.58
CA GLY A 103 0.56 -1.94 5.29
C GLY A 103 1.21 -2.53 6.53
N TYR A 104 1.49 -3.83 6.49
CA TYR A 104 2.26 -4.50 7.52
C TYR A 104 3.53 -5.13 6.93
N SER A 105 4.69 -4.88 7.51
CA SER A 105 5.97 -5.48 7.12
C SER A 105 6.26 -5.31 5.62
N GLN A 106 6.36 -6.39 4.84
CA GLN A 106 6.50 -6.30 3.38
C GLN A 106 5.40 -5.48 2.70
N GLY A 107 4.16 -5.54 3.20
CA GLY A 107 3.07 -4.72 2.68
C GLY A 107 3.28 -3.22 2.92
N ALA A 108 3.93 -2.86 4.02
CA ALA A 108 4.34 -1.47 4.27
C ALA A 108 5.41 -1.02 3.27
N HIS A 109 6.42 -1.87 3.00
CA HIS A 109 7.41 -1.61 1.96
C HIS A 109 6.74 -1.43 0.58
N VAL A 110 5.80 -2.30 0.23
CA VAL A 110 5.05 -2.21 -1.03
C VAL A 110 4.34 -0.87 -1.15
N ILE A 111 3.59 -0.45 -0.11
CA ILE A 111 2.87 0.82 -0.12
C ILE A 111 3.82 2.00 -0.26
N MET A 112 4.90 2.03 0.54
CA MET A 112 5.80 3.17 0.53
C MET A 112 6.59 3.27 -0.78
N ASP A 113 6.94 2.16 -1.41
CA ASP A 113 7.57 2.17 -2.74
C ASP A 113 6.59 2.50 -3.87
N THR A 114 5.32 2.12 -3.74
CA THR A 114 4.27 2.59 -4.66
C THR A 114 4.12 4.10 -4.57
N MET A 115 4.08 4.68 -3.37
CA MET A 115 3.79 6.10 -3.20
C MET A 115 5.02 7.00 -3.37
N CYS A 116 6.15 6.63 -2.77
CA CYS A 116 7.38 7.43 -2.78
C CYS A 116 8.34 7.10 -3.92
N GLY A 117 8.06 6.05 -4.69
CA GLY A 117 9.01 5.48 -5.63
C GLY A 117 10.03 4.56 -4.95
N THR A 118 10.43 3.52 -5.68
CA THR A 118 11.46 2.58 -5.29
C THR A 118 12.84 3.19 -5.56
N SER A 119 13.65 3.32 -4.51
CA SER A 119 15.03 3.76 -4.63
C SER A 119 16.02 2.92 -3.81
N SER A 120 15.55 1.94 -3.05
CA SER A 120 16.38 1.06 -2.23
C SER A 120 17.26 0.14 -3.07
N THR A 121 18.47 -0.15 -2.60
CA THR A 121 19.43 -1.00 -3.32
C THR A 121 18.88 -2.41 -3.51
N GLY A 122 18.99 -2.95 -4.74
CA GLY A 122 18.55 -4.30 -5.08
C GLY A 122 17.13 -4.40 -5.62
N PHE A 123 16.36 -3.30 -5.61
CA PHE A 123 15.00 -3.23 -6.14
C PHE A 123 14.96 -2.42 -7.45
N PRO A 124 14.06 -2.75 -8.40
CA PRO A 124 13.91 -2.00 -9.64
C PRO A 124 13.33 -0.60 -9.36
N GLY A 125 14.06 0.45 -9.75
CA GLY A 125 13.65 1.82 -9.47
C GLY A 125 12.32 2.22 -10.11
N THR A 126 11.53 3.04 -9.41
CA THR A 126 10.26 3.61 -9.90
C THR A 126 10.17 5.09 -9.54
N LEU A 127 9.28 5.81 -10.19
CA LEU A 127 8.97 7.21 -9.85
C LEU A 127 7.91 7.26 -8.73
N PRO A 128 7.94 8.29 -7.87
CA PRO A 128 6.86 8.55 -6.93
C PRO A 128 5.53 8.82 -7.64
N GLN A 129 4.42 8.60 -6.95
CA GLN A 129 3.11 8.93 -7.48
C GLN A 129 2.96 10.45 -7.63
N PRO A 130 2.33 10.91 -8.73
CA PRO A 130 2.09 12.33 -8.95
C PRO A 130 0.97 12.85 -8.04
N ALA A 131 0.90 14.18 -7.91
CA ALA A 131 -0.09 14.87 -7.06
C ALA A 131 -1.53 14.40 -7.30
N TYR A 132 -1.96 14.25 -8.55
CA TYR A 132 -3.34 13.83 -8.87
C TYR A 132 -3.69 12.41 -8.38
N ILE A 133 -2.70 11.57 -8.06
CA ILE A 133 -2.92 10.27 -7.40
C ILE A 133 -2.84 10.44 -5.89
N THR A 134 -1.79 11.10 -5.39
CA THR A 134 -1.59 11.27 -3.94
C THR A 134 -2.69 12.09 -3.31
N ASP A 135 -3.31 13.00 -4.06
CA ASP A 135 -4.41 13.82 -3.60
C ASP A 135 -5.56 12.93 -3.18
N ASN A 136 -5.91 11.87 -3.91
CA ASN A 136 -6.94 10.92 -3.48
C ASN A 136 -6.60 10.07 -2.24
N VAL A 137 -5.37 10.12 -1.74
CA VAL A 137 -4.97 9.35 -0.54
C VAL A 137 -5.24 10.20 0.69
N ALA A 138 -6.13 9.72 1.54
CA ALA A 138 -6.49 10.36 2.81
C ALA A 138 -5.51 10.02 3.94
N SER A 139 -5.03 8.77 4.00
CA SER A 139 -4.04 8.36 4.98
C SER A 139 -3.28 7.10 4.57
N ILE A 140 -2.03 7.00 5.01
CA ILE A 140 -1.14 5.85 4.85
C ILE A 140 -0.72 5.38 6.25
N LEU A 141 -1.02 4.14 6.59
CA LEU A 141 -0.90 3.60 7.94
C LEU A 141 -0.08 2.31 7.93
N LEU A 142 1.11 2.35 8.52
CA LEU A 142 2.11 1.31 8.33
C LEU A 142 2.66 0.81 9.65
N LEU A 143 2.93 -0.48 9.70
CA LEU A 143 3.54 -1.16 10.83
C LEU A 143 4.78 -1.94 10.35
N GLY A 144 5.95 -1.61 10.88
CA GLY A 144 7.19 -2.34 10.64
C GLY A 144 7.74 -2.24 9.22
N ASP A 145 7.77 -1.04 8.61
CA ASP A 145 8.24 -0.81 7.24
C ASP A 145 9.76 -1.10 7.07
N PRO A 146 10.16 -2.15 6.33
CA PRO A 146 11.55 -2.45 6.00
C PRO A 146 12.30 -1.33 5.25
N SER A 147 11.56 -0.42 4.60
CA SER A 147 12.12 0.67 3.78
C SER A 147 12.23 2.02 4.49
N LEU A 148 11.94 2.03 5.79
CA LEU A 148 12.09 3.19 6.65
C LEU A 148 13.46 3.85 6.46
N THR A 149 13.46 5.16 6.33
CA THR A 149 14.68 5.97 6.24
C THR A 149 14.72 6.95 7.41
N GLU A 150 15.85 7.04 8.09
CA GLU A 150 16.04 7.92 9.24
C GLU A 150 15.68 9.38 8.88
N GLY A 151 15.02 10.08 9.81
CA GLY A 151 14.65 11.49 9.66
C GLY A 151 13.32 11.76 8.93
N GLN A 152 12.61 10.73 8.48
CA GLN A 152 11.26 10.88 7.92
C GLN A 152 10.27 11.36 9.00
N THR A 153 9.56 12.46 8.75
CA THR A 153 8.71 13.14 9.73
C THR A 153 7.46 12.37 10.13
N PHE A 154 7.05 11.41 9.32
CA PHE A 154 5.90 10.52 9.55
C PHE A 154 6.27 9.25 10.32
N HIS A 155 7.55 9.08 10.68
CA HIS A 155 7.99 7.97 11.52
C HIS A 155 7.47 8.14 12.95
N VAL A 156 6.92 7.08 13.52
CA VAL A 156 6.43 7.00 14.89
C VAL A 156 7.01 5.76 15.55
N GLY A 157 7.36 5.86 16.83
CA GLY A 157 7.89 4.75 17.62
C GLY A 157 9.28 5.04 18.16
N THR A 158 9.93 3.99 18.66
CA THR A 158 11.18 4.10 19.41
C THR A 158 12.44 3.85 18.57
N SER A 159 12.29 3.37 17.33
CA SER A 159 13.42 3.26 16.40
C SER A 159 13.93 4.64 16.02
N VAL A 160 15.25 4.79 15.91
CA VAL A 160 15.92 6.01 15.43
C VAL A 160 16.82 5.74 14.22
N GLY A 161 16.81 4.49 13.73
CA GLY A 161 17.69 4.05 12.65
C GLY A 161 17.01 4.03 11.30
N ASN A 162 17.69 3.40 10.35
CA ASN A 162 17.14 3.04 9.04
C ASN A 162 16.57 1.62 9.11
N GLY A 163 15.61 1.30 8.24
CA GLY A 163 15.20 -0.08 7.98
C GLY A 163 16.26 -0.88 7.26
N MET A 164 15.97 -2.16 7.00
CA MET A 164 16.89 -3.05 6.28
C MET A 164 17.06 -2.66 4.80
N PHE A 165 16.09 -1.97 4.21
CA PHE A 165 16.07 -1.52 2.81
C PHE A 165 15.78 -0.01 2.68
N PRO A 166 16.58 0.88 3.32
CA PRO A 166 16.27 2.31 3.33
C PRO A 166 16.31 2.89 1.92
N ARG A 167 15.51 3.94 1.72
CA ARG A 167 15.43 4.66 0.45
C ARG A 167 16.69 5.50 0.24
N ASN A 168 17.21 5.45 -0.99
CA ASN A 168 18.28 6.36 -1.40
C ASN A 168 17.75 7.76 -1.78
N LEU A 169 16.44 7.88 -2.09
CA LEU A 169 15.78 9.13 -2.47
C LEU A 169 14.53 9.37 -1.58
N PRO A 170 14.69 9.71 -0.29
CA PRO A 170 13.56 9.85 0.64
C PRO A 170 12.60 11.01 0.31
N ALA A 171 13.06 12.03 -0.43
CA ALA A 171 12.24 13.16 -0.88
C ALA A 171 11.10 12.75 -1.84
N GLY A 172 11.13 11.53 -2.39
CA GLY A 172 9.99 10.99 -3.14
C GLY A 172 8.70 10.89 -2.31
N CYS A 173 8.81 10.90 -0.97
CA CYS A 173 7.67 10.85 -0.05
C CYS A 173 7.05 12.22 0.28
N ASP A 174 7.58 13.33 -0.23
CA ASP A 174 7.17 14.67 0.22
C ASP A 174 5.66 14.94 0.08
N LEU A 175 5.03 14.39 -0.97
CA LEU A 175 3.58 14.55 -1.23
C LEU A 175 2.66 13.74 -0.31
N ILE A 176 3.21 12.80 0.45
CA ILE A 176 2.44 11.92 1.35
C ILE A 176 2.85 12.06 2.82
N ALA A 177 3.86 12.88 3.12
CA ALA A 177 4.47 12.94 4.44
C ALA A 177 3.52 13.39 5.56
N ASP A 178 2.58 14.29 5.26
CA ASP A 178 1.61 14.83 6.23
C ASP A 178 0.41 13.92 6.51
N LYS A 179 0.21 12.92 5.65
CA LYS A 179 -0.87 11.91 5.71
C LYS A 179 -0.35 10.50 5.95
N THR A 180 0.89 10.36 6.41
CA THR A 180 1.50 9.06 6.68
C THR A 180 1.77 8.89 8.17
N VAL A 181 1.55 7.68 8.67
CA VAL A 181 2.07 7.19 9.94
C VAL A 181 2.79 5.88 9.64
N SER A 182 4.11 5.86 9.87
CA SER A 182 4.91 4.63 9.76
C SER A 182 5.48 4.27 11.11
N VAL A 183 4.97 3.20 11.71
CA VAL A 183 5.39 2.75 13.04
C VAL A 183 6.60 1.83 12.92
N CYS A 184 7.65 2.14 13.68
CA CYS A 184 8.77 1.22 13.90
C CYS A 184 9.35 1.39 15.30
N ASP A 185 9.49 0.28 16.02
CA ASP A 185 10.10 0.26 17.34
C ASP A 185 11.52 -0.28 17.33
N LYS A 186 12.30 0.19 18.31
CA LYS A 186 13.68 -0.22 18.50
C LYS A 186 13.77 -1.73 18.70
N GLY A 187 14.72 -2.36 18.04
CA GLY A 187 14.94 -3.80 18.11
C GLY A 187 14.21 -4.59 17.04
N ASP A 188 13.25 -4.02 16.31
CA ASP A 188 12.59 -4.68 15.18
C ASP A 188 13.63 -5.05 14.10
N PRO A 189 13.76 -6.34 13.72
CA PRO A 189 14.80 -6.79 12.81
C PRO A 189 14.64 -6.34 11.34
N PHE A 190 13.50 -5.77 10.96
CA PHE A 190 13.18 -5.40 9.59
C PHE A 190 13.16 -3.89 9.40
N CYS A 191 12.42 -3.16 10.24
CA CYS A 191 12.32 -1.70 10.13
C CYS A 191 13.42 -0.95 10.91
N GLU A 192 14.23 -1.67 11.71
CA GLU A 192 15.47 -1.16 12.30
C GLU A 192 16.65 -2.08 11.93
N LYS A 193 17.54 -1.59 11.08
CA LYS A 193 18.73 -2.31 10.64
C LYS A 193 19.60 -2.68 11.83
N GLY A 194 19.81 -3.99 12.02
CA GLY A 194 20.58 -4.53 13.14
C GLY A 194 19.73 -4.91 14.36
N GLY A 195 18.43 -4.62 14.34
CA GLY A 195 17.44 -5.18 15.25
C GLY A 195 17.42 -6.71 15.19
N LYS A 196 16.96 -7.34 16.28
CA LYS A 196 16.96 -8.81 16.47
C LYS A 196 15.75 -9.32 17.23
N ASP A 197 14.85 -8.44 17.64
CA ASP A 197 13.71 -8.75 18.50
C ASP A 197 12.46 -8.97 17.64
N LEU A 198 12.31 -10.20 17.13
CA LEU A 198 11.14 -10.57 16.33
C LEU A 198 9.80 -10.33 17.07
N PRO A 199 9.66 -10.58 18.39
CA PRO A 199 8.48 -10.17 19.14
C PRO A 199 8.08 -8.70 19.01
N VAL A 200 9.04 -7.76 18.89
CA VAL A 200 8.72 -6.34 18.63
C VAL A 200 7.99 -6.21 17.30
N HIS A 201 8.50 -6.84 16.23
CA HIS A 201 7.87 -6.79 14.92
C HIS A 201 6.45 -7.38 14.94
N LEU A 202 6.26 -8.51 15.62
CA LEU A 202 4.96 -9.19 15.70
C LEU A 202 3.97 -8.52 16.67
N GLY A 203 4.44 -7.57 17.48
CA GLY A 203 3.68 -6.94 18.55
C GLY A 203 2.94 -5.65 18.16
N TYR A 204 3.08 -5.15 16.93
CA TYR A 204 2.56 -3.82 16.58
C TYR A 204 1.03 -3.70 16.71
N ILE A 205 0.26 -4.73 16.37
CA ILE A 205 -1.21 -4.67 16.44
C ILE A 205 -1.70 -4.37 17.87
N PRO A 206 -1.36 -5.17 18.90
CA PRO A 206 -1.80 -4.86 20.27
C PRO A 206 -1.15 -3.61 20.88
N VAL A 207 0.04 -3.19 20.44
CA VAL A 207 0.74 -2.03 21.02
C VAL A 207 0.30 -0.70 20.39
N TRP A 208 0.15 -0.67 19.06
CA TRP A 208 -0.07 0.55 18.29
C TRP A 208 -1.42 0.61 17.59
N GLY A 209 -2.20 -0.46 17.58
CA GLY A 209 -3.46 -0.53 16.82
C GLY A 209 -4.44 0.59 17.13
N ASP A 210 -4.61 0.93 18.41
CA ASP A 210 -5.50 2.03 18.83
C ASP A 210 -5.02 3.39 18.34
N TYR A 211 -3.70 3.63 18.41
CA TYR A 211 -3.08 4.84 17.90
C TYR A 211 -3.25 4.94 16.38
N LEU A 212 -2.95 3.87 15.65
CA LEU A 212 -3.00 3.82 14.20
C LEU A 212 -4.41 4.06 13.67
N VAL A 213 -5.42 3.40 14.26
CA VAL A 213 -6.84 3.61 13.91
C VAL A 213 -7.27 5.05 14.21
N LYS A 214 -6.88 5.60 15.36
CA LYS A 214 -7.23 6.97 15.75
C LYS A 214 -6.66 8.01 14.77
N GLU A 215 -5.37 7.90 14.43
CA GLU A 215 -4.74 8.84 13.50
C GLU A 215 -5.30 8.67 12.09
N GLY A 216 -5.53 7.43 11.63
CA GLY A 216 -6.19 7.16 10.35
C GLY A 216 -7.55 7.87 10.23
N VAL A 217 -8.45 7.65 11.19
CA VAL A 217 -9.78 8.29 11.20
C VAL A 217 -9.68 9.82 11.26
N LYS A 218 -8.72 10.35 12.04
CA LYS A 218 -8.48 11.79 12.12
C LYS A 218 -8.02 12.38 10.79
N MET A 219 -7.07 11.73 10.11
CA MET A 219 -6.56 12.15 8.80
C MET A 219 -7.67 12.10 7.73
N THR A 220 -8.47 11.02 7.70
CA THR A 220 -9.61 10.91 6.77
C THR A 220 -10.62 12.04 6.97
N LYS A 221 -10.97 12.35 8.22
CA LYS A 221 -11.92 13.44 8.52
C LYS A 221 -11.37 14.84 8.24
N ALA A 222 -10.05 15.03 8.26
CA ALA A 222 -9.44 16.33 7.95
C ALA A 222 -9.42 16.63 6.45
N ARG A 223 -9.63 15.61 5.60
CA ARG A 223 -9.68 15.73 4.15
C ARG A 223 -11.10 16.00 3.62
N GLN A 224 -12.13 15.53 4.33
CA GLN A 224 -13.55 15.76 4.04
C GLN A 224 -13.98 17.19 4.36
#